data_AF-A0A243PAR7-F1
#
_entry.id   AF-A0A243PAR7-F1
#
_cell.length_a   1.000
_cell.length_b   1.000
_cell.length_c   1.000
_cell.angle_alpha   90.00
_cell.angle_beta   90.00
_cell.angle_gamma   90.00
#
_symmetry.space_group_name_H-M   'P 1'
#
loop_
_entity.id
_entity.type
_entity.pdbx_description
1 polymer ?
#
loop_
_entity_poly.entity_id
_entity_poly.type
_entity_poly.pdbx_seq_one_letter_code
_entity_poly.pdbx_strand_id
1 'polypeptide(L)'
;MESVTHMPSPLVSLIKPALALVASLMLLLIPAAAMADTRDVQTAWRLLDYMAVDYGGAVANGAVTSASEYAEMNEFAAGVSTRLRALPATPERQSLIQQASQLQSVIARKGSPKEVAALAHGLAADLLRTYPVPLALGKAPDLATGSRLFAQSCASCHGITGDGHGPDAAKLGSVPAEGEMTP
;
A
#
# COMPACT_ATOMS: atom_id res chain seq x y z
N MET A 1 65.41 20.39 48.08
CA MET A 1 64.92 19.04 47.72
C MET A 1 63.43 19.17 47.51
N GLU A 2 62.98 19.45 46.30
CA GLU A 2 62.90 18.60 45.09
C GLU A 2 61.41 18.46 44.77
N SER A 3 60.99 19.27 43.81
CA SER A 3 59.65 19.35 43.26
C SER A 3 59.40 18.12 42.40
N VAL A 4 58.50 17.22 42.84
CA VAL A 4 58.00 16.14 41.99
C VAL A 4 56.77 16.64 41.25
N THR A 5 56.96 17.08 40.01
CA THR A 5 55.87 17.38 39.08
C THR A 5 55.34 16.08 38.47
N HIS A 6 54.07 15.78 38.72
CA HIS A 6 53.37 14.63 38.13
C HIS A 6 52.94 14.97 36.69
N MET A 7 53.51 14.27 35.70
CA MET A 7 53.15 14.43 34.28
C MET A 7 52.00 13.47 33.95
N PRO A 8 50.81 13.96 33.53
CA PRO A 8 49.73 13.08 33.10
C PRO A 8 50.08 12.43 31.75
N SER A 9 49.86 11.11 31.65
CA SER A 9 50.20 10.30 30.48
C SER A 9 49.36 10.70 29.24
N PRO A 10 49.99 11.01 28.09
CA PRO A 10 49.29 11.53 26.90
C PRO A 10 48.40 10.49 26.19
N LEU A 11 48.55 9.21 26.51
CA LEU A 11 47.88 8.10 25.83
C LEU A 11 46.36 8.03 26.11
N VAL A 12 45.88 8.54 27.25
CA VAL A 12 44.45 8.48 27.61
C VAL A 12 43.62 9.55 26.87
N SER A 13 44.26 10.62 26.38
CA SER A 13 43.57 11.77 25.78
C SER A 13 43.10 11.55 24.34
N LEU A 14 43.79 10.70 23.56
CA LEU A 14 43.44 10.42 22.16
C LEU A 14 42.35 9.35 21.98
N ILE A 15 41.99 8.61 23.03
CA ILE A 15 40.99 7.52 22.94
C ILE A 15 39.57 8.08 22.82
N LYS A 16 39.28 9.23 23.46
CA LYS A 16 37.96 9.85 23.49
C LYS A 16 37.47 10.40 22.13
N PRO A 17 38.26 11.15 21.34
CA PRO A 17 37.82 11.63 20.03
C PRO A 17 37.72 10.51 18.98
N ALA A 18 38.56 9.47 19.07
CA ALA A 18 38.50 8.31 18.18
C ALA A 18 37.22 7.48 18.40
N LEU A 19 36.79 7.31 19.65
CA LEU A 19 35.54 6.62 19.98
C LEU A 19 34.29 7.41 19.54
N ALA A 20 34.34 8.74 19.64
CA ALA A 20 33.28 9.63 19.17
C ALA A 20 33.15 9.65 17.62
N LEU A 21 34.27 9.54 16.90
CA LEU A 21 34.28 9.47 15.43
C LEU A 21 33.72 8.13 14.92
N VAL A 22 34.06 7.02 15.58
CA VAL A 22 33.52 5.69 15.25
C VAL A 22 32.02 5.60 15.56
N ALA A 23 31.55 6.20 16.66
CA ALA A 23 30.12 6.27 16.99
C ALA A 23 29.33 7.13 15.98
N SER A 24 29.88 8.26 15.52
CA SER A 24 29.26 9.09 14.47
C SER A 24 29.25 8.42 13.09
N LEU A 25 30.25 7.59 12.77
CA LEU A 25 30.28 6.84 11.50
C LEU A 25 29.32 5.64 11.51
N MET A 26 29.07 5.04 12.68
CA MET A 26 28.09 3.95 12.86
C MET A 26 26.63 4.41 12.75
N LEU A 27 26.33 5.69 13.02
CA LEU A 27 24.98 6.24 12.85
C LEU A 27 24.60 6.46 11.37
N LEU A 28 25.58 6.44 10.46
CA LEU A 28 25.37 6.56 9.00
C LEU A 28 25.04 5.22 8.32
N LEU A 29 25.06 4.10 9.06
CA LEU A 29 24.80 2.75 8.55
C LEU A 29 23.37 2.25 8.81
N ILE A 30 22.43 3.13 9.21
CA ILE A 30 21.01 2.73 9.31
C ILE A 30 20.53 2.33 7.91
N PRO A 31 20.17 1.06 7.67
CA PRO A 31 19.79 0.63 6.34
C PRO A 31 18.45 1.27 5.98
N ALA A 32 18.45 2.11 4.93
CA ALA A 32 17.24 2.67 4.32
C ALA A 32 16.26 1.59 3.78
N ALA A 33 16.66 0.32 3.79
CA ALA A 33 15.86 -0.82 3.37
C ALA A 33 14.57 -1.02 4.19
N ALA A 34 14.52 -0.54 5.45
CA ALA A 34 13.34 -0.71 6.30
C ALA A 34 12.12 0.13 5.85
N MET A 35 12.31 1.22 5.09
CA MET A 35 11.21 2.08 4.63
C MET A 35 10.60 1.64 3.29
N ALA A 36 11.31 0.80 2.54
CA ALA A 36 10.86 0.30 1.24
C ALA A 36 9.88 -0.89 1.35
N ASP A 37 9.72 -1.49 2.53
CA ASP A 37 8.98 -2.73 2.68
C ASP A 37 7.46 -2.53 2.85
N THR A 38 7.03 -1.46 3.53
CA THR A 38 5.61 -1.31 3.89
C THR A 38 4.71 -0.84 2.75
N ARG A 39 5.22 0.02 1.85
CA ARG A 39 4.43 0.59 0.75
C ARG A 39 4.08 -0.46 -0.30
N ASP A 40 4.99 -1.39 -0.58
CA ASP A 40 4.75 -2.45 -1.57
C ASP A 40 3.69 -3.43 -1.08
N VAL A 41 3.73 -3.82 0.20
CA VAL A 41 2.68 -4.63 0.83
C VAL A 41 1.34 -3.91 0.76
N GLN A 42 1.29 -2.65 1.18
CA GLN A 42 0.06 -1.84 1.17
C GLN A 42 -0.51 -1.63 -0.23
N THR A 43 0.34 -1.53 -1.25
CA THR A 43 -0.09 -1.36 -2.64
C THR A 43 -0.57 -2.67 -3.23
N ALA A 44 0.16 -3.77 -3.02
CA ALA A 44 -0.26 -5.10 -3.44
C ALA A 44 -1.62 -5.46 -2.81
N TRP A 45 -1.80 -5.18 -1.52
CA TRP A 45 -3.08 -5.38 -0.83
C TRP A 45 -4.22 -4.58 -1.48
N ARG A 46 -4.01 -3.30 -1.82
CA ARG A 46 -5.02 -2.46 -2.48
C ARG A 46 -5.40 -2.95 -3.87
N LEU A 47 -4.43 -3.41 -4.66
CA LEU A 47 -4.69 -4.00 -5.97
C LEU A 47 -5.51 -5.29 -5.86
N LEU A 48 -5.24 -6.11 -4.84
CA LEU A 48 -6.03 -7.31 -4.56
C LEU A 48 -7.45 -6.97 -4.15
N ASP A 49 -7.63 -5.98 -3.27
CA ASP A 49 -8.94 -5.51 -2.83
C ASP A 49 -9.77 -4.96 -4.00
N TYR A 50 -9.16 -4.12 -4.86
CA TYR A 50 -9.79 -3.60 -6.08
C TYR A 50 -10.24 -4.74 -7.02
N MET A 51 -9.35 -5.67 -7.35
CA MET A 51 -9.70 -6.81 -8.22
C MET A 51 -10.81 -7.69 -7.61
N ALA A 52 -10.90 -7.77 -6.27
CA ALA A 52 -11.94 -8.56 -5.62
C ALA A 52 -13.34 -7.96 -5.80
N VAL A 53 -13.44 -6.63 -5.85
CA VAL A 53 -14.70 -5.89 -5.97
C VAL A 53 -15.06 -5.65 -7.44
N ASP A 54 -14.12 -5.15 -8.24
CA ASP A 54 -14.42 -4.55 -9.54
C ASP A 54 -14.28 -5.50 -10.74
N TYR A 55 -13.72 -6.70 -10.55
CA TYR A 55 -13.54 -7.66 -11.66
C TYR A 55 -14.84 -8.00 -12.40
N GLY A 56 -15.99 -7.95 -11.72
CA GLY A 56 -17.30 -8.18 -12.33
C GLY A 56 -17.67 -7.18 -13.43
N GLY A 57 -17.10 -5.97 -13.42
CA GLY A 57 -17.26 -4.99 -14.50
C GLY A 57 -16.46 -5.33 -15.76
N ALA A 58 -15.35 -6.05 -15.60
CA ALA A 58 -14.47 -6.48 -16.68
C ALA A 58 -14.93 -7.78 -17.37
N VAL A 59 -15.44 -8.73 -16.59
CA VAL A 59 -15.83 -10.06 -17.06
C VAL A 59 -17.14 -10.51 -16.41
N ALA A 60 -18.09 -10.92 -17.26
CA ALA A 60 -19.33 -11.55 -16.83
C ALA A 60 -19.60 -12.80 -17.66
N ASN A 61 -20.05 -13.87 -17.00
CA ASN A 61 -20.40 -15.15 -17.64
C ASN A 61 -19.27 -15.73 -18.52
N GLY A 62 -18.00 -15.53 -18.12
CA GLY A 62 -16.83 -16.00 -18.86
C GLY A 62 -16.47 -15.18 -20.10
N ALA A 63 -17.19 -14.10 -20.38
CA ALA A 63 -16.92 -13.19 -21.48
C ALA A 63 -16.39 -11.83 -20.97
N VAL A 64 -15.51 -11.20 -21.74
CA VAL A 64 -15.04 -9.84 -21.46
C VAL A 64 -16.16 -8.86 -21.81
N THR A 65 -16.67 -8.15 -20.82
CA THR A 65 -17.70 -7.11 -20.96
C THR A 65 -17.08 -5.75 -21.25
N SER A 66 -15.89 -5.50 -20.71
CA SER A 66 -15.11 -4.29 -20.97
C SER A 66 -13.65 -4.65 -21.21
N ALA A 67 -13.15 -4.36 -22.42
CA ALA A 67 -11.80 -4.71 -22.83
C ALA A 67 -10.73 -3.90 -22.07
N SER A 68 -10.99 -2.63 -21.77
CA SER A 68 -10.09 -1.77 -21.00
C SER A 68 -10.00 -2.22 -19.55
N GLU A 69 -11.15 -2.47 -18.90
CA GLU A 69 -11.22 -2.97 -17.53
C GLU A 69 -10.54 -4.33 -17.41
N TYR A 70 -10.76 -5.24 -18.38
CA TYR A 70 -10.07 -6.53 -18.38
C TYR A 70 -8.56 -6.39 -18.56
N ALA A 71 -8.09 -5.48 -19.40
CA ALA A 71 -6.66 -5.20 -19.52
C ALA A 71 -6.08 -4.70 -18.20
N GLU A 72 -6.79 -3.80 -17.51
CA GLU A 72 -6.41 -3.29 -16.19
C GLU A 72 -6.35 -4.41 -15.14
N MET A 73 -7.33 -5.32 -15.10
CA MET A 73 -7.30 -6.47 -14.20
C MET A 73 -6.04 -7.33 -14.40
N ASN A 74 -5.58 -7.50 -15.65
CA ASN A 74 -4.34 -8.22 -15.96
C ASN A 74 -3.10 -7.44 -15.50
N GLU A 75 -3.09 -6.11 -15.69
CA GLU A 75 -2.00 -5.25 -15.23
C GLU A 75 -1.89 -5.26 -13.70
N PHE A 76 -3.01 -5.14 -12.99
CA PHE A 76 -3.05 -5.18 -11.53
C PHE A 76 -2.56 -6.52 -10.99
N ALA A 77 -3.00 -7.63 -11.58
CA ALA A 77 -2.54 -8.95 -11.19
C ALA A 77 -1.02 -9.14 -11.42
N ALA A 78 -0.48 -8.61 -12.53
CA ALA A 78 0.96 -8.60 -12.79
C ALA A 78 1.73 -7.68 -11.82
N GLY A 79 1.13 -6.54 -11.45
CA GLY A 79 1.65 -5.59 -10.48
C GLY A 79 1.79 -6.20 -9.09
N VAL A 80 0.80 -6.97 -8.64
CA VAL A 80 0.86 -7.75 -7.39
C VAL A 80 2.05 -8.70 -7.41
N SER A 81 2.16 -9.55 -8.45
CA SER A 81 3.27 -10.50 -8.58
C SER A 81 4.65 -9.81 -8.57
N THR A 82 4.77 -8.64 -9.18
CA THR A 82 6.01 -7.86 -9.20
C THR A 82 6.39 -7.40 -7.80
N ARG A 83 5.44 -6.84 -7.04
CA ARG A 83 5.66 -6.37 -5.66
C ARG A 83 6.00 -7.52 -4.73
N LEU A 84 5.27 -8.64 -4.79
CA LEU A 84 5.54 -9.80 -3.96
C LEU A 84 6.96 -10.35 -4.13
N ARG A 85 7.52 -10.29 -5.34
CA ARG A 85 8.93 -10.69 -5.59
C ARG A 85 9.95 -9.70 -5.04
N ALA A 86 9.59 -8.43 -4.93
CA ALA A 86 10.44 -7.38 -4.38
C ALA A 86 10.47 -7.38 -2.84
N LEU A 87 9.48 -8.00 -2.18
CA LEU A 87 9.43 -8.09 -0.72
C LEU A 87 10.62 -8.91 -0.15
N PRO A 88 11.07 -8.60 1.09
CA PRO A 88 12.12 -9.34 1.77
C PRO A 88 11.84 -10.84 1.82
N ALA A 89 12.87 -11.65 1.70
CA ALA A 89 12.72 -13.10 1.66
C ALA A 89 12.20 -13.65 2.99
N THR A 90 11.07 -14.35 2.93
CA THR A 90 10.54 -15.20 3.99
C THR A 90 10.26 -16.60 3.41
N PRO A 91 10.19 -17.65 4.24
CA PRO A 91 9.75 -18.97 3.78
C PRO A 91 8.38 -18.94 3.09
N GLU A 92 7.47 -18.07 3.54
CA GLU A 92 6.09 -17.97 3.07
C GLU A 92 5.97 -17.15 1.77
N ARG A 93 6.95 -16.31 1.42
CA ARG A 93 6.90 -15.45 0.23
C ARG A 93 6.66 -16.23 -1.06
N GLN A 94 7.22 -17.43 -1.16
CA GLN A 94 7.01 -18.28 -2.35
C GLN A 94 5.57 -18.77 -2.47
N SER A 95 4.90 -19.03 -1.34
CA SER A 95 3.47 -19.36 -1.35
C SER A 95 2.63 -18.19 -1.86
N LEU A 96 2.95 -16.95 -1.44
CA LEU A 96 2.26 -15.75 -1.93
C LEU A 96 2.43 -15.57 -3.46
N ILE A 97 3.64 -15.80 -3.98
CA ILE A 97 3.92 -15.73 -5.42
C ILE A 97 3.14 -16.80 -6.20
N GLN A 98 2.97 -18.00 -5.64
CA GLN A 98 2.16 -19.07 -6.23
C GLN A 98 0.68 -18.70 -6.25
N GLN A 99 0.14 -18.17 -5.16
CA GLN A 99 -1.23 -17.67 -5.08
C GLN A 99 -1.49 -16.55 -6.09
N ALA A 100 -0.55 -15.61 -6.25
CA ALA A 100 -0.66 -14.55 -7.26
C ALA A 100 -0.66 -15.12 -8.69
N SER A 101 0.16 -16.15 -8.93
CA SER A 101 0.18 -16.84 -10.22
C SER A 101 -1.14 -17.59 -10.50
N GLN A 102 -1.75 -18.18 -9.47
CA GLN A 102 -3.08 -18.80 -9.56
C GLN A 102 -4.15 -17.76 -9.89
N LEU A 103 -4.16 -16.60 -9.22
CA LEU A 103 -5.06 -15.50 -9.52
C LEU A 103 -4.92 -15.02 -10.97
N GLN A 104 -3.68 -14.83 -11.44
CA GLN A 104 -3.41 -14.48 -12.85
C GLN A 104 -3.96 -15.52 -13.82
N SER A 105 -3.84 -16.82 -13.51
CA SER A 105 -4.40 -17.89 -14.32
C SER A 105 -5.93 -17.84 -14.37
N VAL A 106 -6.60 -17.56 -13.25
CA VAL A 106 -8.06 -17.41 -13.19
C VAL A 106 -8.53 -16.23 -14.04
N ILE A 107 -7.87 -15.09 -13.92
CA ILE A 107 -8.16 -13.90 -14.71
C ILE A 107 -7.97 -14.19 -16.20
N ALA A 108 -6.84 -14.81 -16.58
CA ALA A 108 -6.51 -15.12 -17.97
C ALA A 108 -7.55 -16.03 -18.65
N ARG A 109 -8.08 -17.01 -17.91
CA ARG A 109 -9.16 -17.89 -18.40
C ARG A 109 -10.57 -17.33 -18.20
N LYS A 110 -10.70 -16.08 -17.75
CA LYS A 110 -11.98 -15.37 -17.54
C LYS A 110 -12.87 -16.09 -16.52
N GLY A 111 -12.26 -16.50 -15.41
CA GLY A 111 -12.96 -17.12 -14.29
C GLY A 111 -14.08 -16.23 -13.74
N SER A 112 -14.95 -16.82 -12.91
CA SER A 112 -16.08 -16.07 -12.36
C SER A 112 -15.62 -14.96 -11.40
N PRO A 113 -16.36 -13.85 -11.27
CA PRO A 113 -16.05 -12.81 -10.29
C PRO A 113 -15.92 -13.34 -8.86
N LYS A 114 -16.77 -14.30 -8.48
CA LYS A 114 -16.70 -14.97 -7.18
C LYS A 114 -15.38 -15.70 -6.96
N GLU A 115 -14.84 -16.34 -8.00
CA GLU A 115 -13.57 -17.07 -7.91
C GLU A 115 -12.39 -16.10 -7.77
N VAL A 116 -12.38 -15.02 -8.56
CA VAL A 116 -11.37 -13.96 -8.48
C VAL A 116 -11.38 -13.31 -7.10
N ALA A 117 -12.56 -12.93 -6.59
CA ALA A 117 -12.71 -12.33 -5.27
C ALA A 117 -12.20 -13.25 -4.15
N ALA A 118 -12.54 -14.54 -4.19
CA ALA A 118 -12.09 -15.50 -3.19
C ALA A 118 -10.55 -15.63 -3.17
N LEU A 119 -9.91 -15.72 -4.34
CA LEU A 119 -8.46 -15.81 -4.43
C LEU A 119 -7.76 -14.50 -4.05
N ALA A 120 -8.30 -13.37 -4.47
CA ALA A 120 -7.73 -12.06 -4.17
C ALA A 120 -7.79 -11.76 -2.66
N HIS A 121 -8.92 -12.01 -2.00
CA HIS A 121 -9.05 -11.85 -0.55
C HIS A 121 -8.17 -12.84 0.23
N GLY A 122 -8.09 -14.10 -0.20
CA GLY A 122 -7.21 -15.09 0.42
C GLY A 122 -5.74 -14.66 0.37
N LEU A 123 -5.28 -14.25 -0.82
CA LEU A 123 -3.93 -13.73 -1.01
C LEU A 123 -3.69 -12.44 -0.20
N ALA A 124 -4.67 -11.53 -0.14
CA ALA A 124 -4.57 -10.32 0.66
C ALA A 124 -4.41 -10.61 2.16
N ALA A 125 -5.16 -11.58 2.68
CA ALA A 125 -5.06 -12.01 4.08
C ALA A 125 -3.68 -12.64 4.39
N ASP A 126 -3.21 -13.53 3.52
CA ASP A 126 -1.91 -14.19 3.68
C ASP A 126 -0.73 -13.22 3.55
N LEU A 127 -0.87 -12.21 2.67
CA LEU A 127 0.11 -11.13 2.52
C LEU A 127 0.27 -10.37 3.85
N LEU A 128 -0.83 -9.95 4.49
CA LEU A 128 -0.77 -9.22 5.76
C LEU A 128 -0.30 -10.09 6.93
N ARG A 129 -0.59 -11.39 6.90
CA ARG A 129 -0.07 -12.34 7.90
C ARG A 129 1.45 -12.51 7.78
N THR A 130 1.97 -12.49 6.56
CA THR A 130 3.41 -12.66 6.28
C THR A 130 4.17 -11.36 6.47
N TYR A 131 3.59 -10.23 6.05
CA TYR A 131 4.17 -8.90 6.12
C TYR A 131 3.18 -7.94 6.81
N PRO A 132 3.16 -7.90 8.15
CA PRO A 132 2.24 -7.05 8.88
C PRO A 132 2.51 -5.57 8.61
N VAL A 133 1.52 -4.87 8.05
CA VAL A 133 1.56 -3.43 7.84
C VAL A 133 0.23 -2.80 8.26
N PRO A 134 0.23 -1.59 8.83
CA PRO A 134 -1.00 -0.86 9.07
C PRO A 134 -1.65 -0.48 7.74
N LEU A 135 -2.90 -0.87 7.52
CA LEU A 135 -3.67 -0.49 6.34
C LEU A 135 -4.51 0.77 6.54
N ALA A 136 -4.93 1.00 7.78
CA ALA A 136 -5.72 2.15 8.17
C ALA A 136 -4.89 3.15 8.98
N LEU A 137 -5.37 4.38 9.02
CA LEU A 137 -4.87 5.38 9.94
C LEU A 137 -5.12 4.91 11.38
N GLY A 138 -4.13 5.08 12.25
CA GLY A 138 -4.27 4.73 13.67
C GLY A 138 -5.32 5.56 14.43
N LYS A 139 -5.84 6.62 13.81
CA LYS A 139 -6.96 7.42 14.32
C LYS A 139 -7.90 7.75 13.16
N ALA A 140 -9.20 7.63 13.40
CA ALA A 140 -10.22 8.06 12.46
C ALA A 140 -10.04 9.55 12.10
N PRO A 141 -10.22 9.95 10.83
CA PRO A 141 -10.25 11.35 10.43
C PRO A 141 -11.34 12.14 11.18
N ASP A 142 -11.13 13.44 11.38
CA ASP A 142 -12.17 14.32 11.90
C ASP A 142 -13.27 14.54 10.84
N LEU A 143 -14.45 13.98 11.09
CA LEU A 143 -15.57 14.06 10.17
C LEU A 143 -16.04 15.50 9.95
N ALA A 144 -15.96 16.38 10.95
CA ALA A 144 -16.35 17.78 10.80
C ALA A 144 -15.42 18.51 9.80
N THR A 145 -14.12 18.25 9.90
CA THR A 145 -13.14 18.71 8.90
C THR A 145 -13.42 18.11 7.52
N GLY A 146 -13.73 16.81 7.45
CA GLY A 146 -14.11 16.12 6.21
C GLY A 146 -15.32 16.77 5.52
N SER A 147 -16.42 16.99 6.25
CA SER A 147 -17.62 17.64 5.73
C SER A 147 -17.36 19.05 5.21
N ARG A 148 -16.51 19.83 5.92
CA ARG A 148 -16.14 21.17 5.47
C ARG A 148 -15.34 21.14 4.17
N LEU A 149 -14.36 20.24 4.05
CA LEU A 149 -13.57 20.09 2.83
C LEU A 149 -14.44 19.61 1.65
N PHE A 150 -15.33 18.65 1.89
CA PHE A 150 -16.27 18.18 0.88
C PHE A 150 -17.17 19.29 0.35
N ALA A 151 -17.74 20.11 1.25
CA ALA A 151 -18.54 21.27 0.88
C ALA A 151 -17.76 22.29 0.03
N GLN A 152 -16.47 22.44 0.27
CA GLN A 152 -15.60 23.40 -0.43
C GLN A 152 -15.10 22.91 -1.79
N SER A 153 -14.89 21.60 -1.95
CA SER A 153 -14.15 21.06 -3.09
C SER A 153 -14.91 20.02 -3.92
N CYS A 154 -15.97 19.43 -3.39
CA CYS A 154 -16.65 18.30 -4.01
C CYS A 154 -18.13 18.60 -4.29
N ALA A 155 -18.78 19.39 -3.42
CA ALA A 155 -20.22 19.60 -3.44
C ALA A 155 -20.75 20.33 -4.69
N SER A 156 -19.91 21.06 -5.42
CA SER A 156 -20.30 21.68 -6.70
C SER A 156 -20.75 20.65 -7.72
N CYS A 157 -20.11 19.46 -7.73
CA CYS A 157 -20.48 18.36 -8.62
C CYS A 157 -21.26 17.27 -7.89
N HIS A 158 -20.89 16.93 -6.65
CA HIS A 158 -21.48 15.80 -5.92
C HIS A 158 -22.68 16.18 -5.04
N GLY A 159 -23.08 17.46 -4.97
CA GLY A 159 -24.12 17.92 -4.04
C GLY A 159 -23.61 18.04 -2.59
N ILE A 160 -24.27 18.82 -1.73
CA ILE A 160 -23.81 19.02 -0.34
C ILE A 160 -23.94 17.75 0.51
N THR A 161 -24.83 16.84 0.11
CA THR A 161 -25.13 15.55 0.71
C THR A 161 -24.36 14.40 0.06
N GLY A 162 -23.66 14.63 -1.05
CA GLY A 162 -23.02 13.56 -1.83
C GLY A 162 -23.99 12.80 -2.75
N ASP A 163 -25.19 13.31 -2.98
CA ASP A 163 -26.23 12.68 -3.82
C ASP A 163 -25.97 12.78 -5.33
N GLY A 164 -24.88 13.42 -5.76
CA GLY A 164 -24.56 13.62 -7.17
C GLY A 164 -25.35 14.76 -7.84
N HIS A 165 -26.14 15.54 -7.09
CA HIS A 165 -27.01 16.59 -7.61
C HIS A 165 -26.44 18.00 -7.36
N GLY A 166 -25.11 18.13 -7.45
CA GLY A 166 -24.45 19.43 -7.34
C GLY A 166 -24.86 20.40 -8.47
N PRO A 167 -24.75 21.73 -8.25
CA PRO A 167 -25.11 22.73 -9.27
C PRO A 167 -24.38 22.58 -10.61
N ASP A 168 -23.19 21.97 -10.60
CA ASP A 168 -22.39 21.70 -11.79
C ASP A 168 -22.53 20.26 -12.31
N ALA A 169 -23.26 19.38 -11.62
CA ALA A 169 -23.39 17.96 -11.99
C ALA A 169 -23.92 17.78 -13.42
N ALA A 170 -24.92 18.57 -13.81
CA ALA A 170 -25.54 18.52 -15.14
C ALA A 170 -24.56 18.84 -16.29
N LYS A 171 -23.38 19.41 -15.99
CA LYS A 171 -22.36 19.75 -16.99
C LYS A 171 -21.45 18.57 -17.34
N LEU A 172 -21.47 17.49 -16.55
CA LEU A 172 -20.50 16.39 -16.66
C LEU A 172 -20.91 15.26 -17.61
N GLY A 173 -22.15 15.22 -18.10
CA GLY A 173 -22.64 14.19 -19.06
C GLY A 173 -22.72 12.77 -18.49
N SER A 174 -22.08 12.51 -17.35
CA SER A 174 -22.21 11.34 -16.49
C SER A 174 -22.42 11.81 -15.04
N VAL A 175 -23.22 11.08 -14.27
CA VAL A 175 -23.23 11.24 -12.81
C VAL A 175 -21.95 10.61 -12.26
N PRO A 176 -21.27 11.27 -11.29
CA PRO A 176 -20.14 10.64 -10.60
C PRO A 176 -20.57 9.31 -9.99
N ALA A 177 -19.70 8.28 -10.06
CA ALA A 177 -20.01 6.96 -9.52
C ALA A 177 -20.50 7.07 -8.06
N GLU A 178 -21.66 6.45 -7.78
CA GLU A 178 -22.22 6.38 -6.45
C GLU A 178 -21.23 5.66 -5.54
N GLY A 179 -20.57 6.40 -4.65
CA GLY A 179 -19.96 5.79 -3.47
C GLY A 179 -21.11 5.35 -2.58
N GLU A 180 -21.48 4.08 -2.66
CA GLU A 180 -22.54 3.48 -1.84
C GLU A 180 -22.12 3.53 -0.37
N MET A 181 -22.31 4.69 0.27
CA MET A 181 -22.23 4.84 1.72
C MET A 181 -23.54 4.29 2.28
N THR A 182 -23.62 2.96 2.36
CA THR A 182 -24.68 2.29 3.10
C THR A 182 -24.57 2.66 4.58
N PRO A 183 -25.70 2.99 5.25
CA PRO A 183 -25.73 3.37 6.66
C PRO A 183 -25.39 2.22 7.62
#